data_AF-A0A960E3K7-F1
#
_entry.id   AF-A0A960E3K7-F1
#
_cell.length_a   1.000
_cell.length_b   1.000
_cell.length_c   1.000
_cell.angle_alpha   90.00
_cell.angle_beta   90.00
_cell.angle_gamma   90.00
#
_symmetry.space_group_name_H-M   'P 1'
#
loop_
_entity.id
_entity.type
_entity.pdbx_description
1 polymer ?
#
loop_
_entity_poly.entity_id
_entity_poly.type
_entity_poly.pdbx_seq_one_letter_code
_entity_poly.pdbx_strand_id
1 'polypeptide(L)' 'ALGNRCVRVAPGGEIVDQIAAPEGLGIYACMLGGDDGTTLLLCAAPDFFEHARAGAGEAVLLTATVDVPHAGRP' A
#
# COMPACT_ATOMS: atom_id res chain seq x y z
N ALA A 1 -4.98 -8.51 -9.91
CA ALA A 1 -4.25 -7.25 -10.15
C ALA A 1 -2.77 -7.51 -10.45
N LEU A 2 -2.16 -6.77 -11.38
CA LEU A 2 -0.70 -6.64 -11.51
C LEU A 2 -0.28 -5.54 -10.52
N GLY A 3 0.25 -5.91 -9.34
CA GLY A 3 0.47 -4.97 -8.21
C GLY A 3 -0.02 -5.50 -6.87
N ASN A 4 0.13 -6.80 -6.61
CA ASN A 4 -0.39 -7.48 -5.42
C ASN A 4 0.52 -7.36 -4.17
N ARG A 5 1.40 -6.35 -4.12
CA ARG A 5 2.26 -6.11 -2.96
C ARG A 5 2.74 -4.67 -2.87
N CYS A 6 2.97 -4.20 -1.65
CA CYS A 6 3.79 -3.03 -1.35
C CYS A 6 5.21 -3.52 -1.03
N VAL A 7 6.23 -2.82 -1.51
CA VAL A 7 7.64 -3.20 -1.28
C VAL A 7 8.42 -2.07 -0.66
N ARG A 8 9.35 -2.41 0.23
CA ARG A 8 10.36 -1.48 0.73
C ARG A 8 11.65 -1.72 -0.03
N VAL A 9 12.15 -0.65 -0.66
CA VAL A 9 13.33 -0.70 -1.50
C VAL A 9 14.47 0.05 -0.82
N ALA A 10 15.62 -0.60 -0.64
CA ALA A 10 16.83 0.02 -0.10
C ALA A 10 17.53 0.91 -1.15
N PRO A 11 18.39 1.85 -0.71
CA PRO A 11 19.30 2.55 -1.63
C PRO A 11 20.10 1.52 -2.45
N GLY A 12 20.04 1.62 -3.78
CA GLY A 12 20.62 0.62 -4.69
C GLY A 12 19.60 -0.31 -5.35
N GLY A 13 18.31 -0.24 -4.97
CA GLY A 13 17.21 -0.91 -5.68
C GLY A 13 16.86 -2.30 -5.16
N GLU A 14 17.53 -2.79 -4.12
CA GLU A 14 17.19 -4.05 -3.48
C GLU A 14 15.84 -3.96 -2.76
N ILE A 15 14.97 -4.95 -2.98
CA ILE A 15 13.73 -5.09 -2.20
C ILE A 15 14.10 -5.79 -0.88
N VAL A 16 13.96 -5.08 0.23
CA VAL A 16 14.35 -5.57 1.56
C VAL A 16 13.17 -6.03 2.41
N ASP A 17 11.94 -5.69 2.00
CA ASP A 17 10.72 -6.14 2.66
C ASP A 17 9.52 -6.04 1.70
N GLN A 18 8.45 -6.79 1.97
CA GLN A 18 7.23 -6.77 1.19
C GLN A 18 5.98 -7.15 2.01
N ILE A 19 4.87 -6.49 1.70
CA ILE A 19 3.55 -6.80 2.24
C ILE A 19 2.65 -7.20 1.08
N ALA A 20 2.11 -8.42 1.12
CA ALA A 20 1.16 -8.90 0.12
C ALA A 20 -0.21 -8.23 0.29
N ALA A 21 -0.87 -7.94 -0.83
CA ALA A 21 -2.26 -7.55 -0.84
C ALA A 21 -3.15 -8.75 -0.45
N PRO A 22 -4.32 -8.52 0.18
CA PRO A 22 -5.34 -9.55 0.31
C PRO A 22 -5.74 -10.13 -1.05
N GLU A 23 -6.25 -11.36 -1.03
CA GLU A 23 -6.68 -12.05 -2.26
C GLU A 23 -7.69 -11.20 -3.04
N GLY A 24 -7.52 -11.16 -4.36
CA GLY A 24 -8.38 -10.40 -5.27
C GLY A 24 -8.09 -8.90 -5.32
N LEU A 25 -7.22 -8.35 -4.46
CA LEU A 25 -6.89 -6.92 -4.45
C LEU A 25 -5.47 -6.63 -4.97
N GLY A 26 -5.30 -5.43 -5.52
CA GLY A 26 -4.01 -4.78 -5.77
C GLY A 26 -3.81 -3.59 -4.83
N ILE A 27 -2.56 -3.23 -4.55
CA ILE A 27 -2.17 -2.03 -3.80
C ILE A 27 -1.74 -0.96 -4.81
N TYR A 28 -2.33 0.22 -4.70
CA TYR A 28 -2.14 1.31 -5.68
C TYR A 28 -1.45 2.54 -5.12
N ALA A 29 -1.48 2.72 -3.80
CA ALA A 29 -0.76 3.77 -3.10
C ALA A 29 -0.45 3.32 -1.67
N CYS A 30 0.62 3.89 -1.10
CA CYS A 30 1.00 3.67 0.28
C CYS A 30 1.59 4.94 0.90
N MET A 31 1.41 5.12 2.19
CA MET A 31 2.04 6.20 2.96
C MET A 31 2.26 5.75 4.40
N LEU A 32 3.37 6.17 5.02
CA LEU A 32 3.61 5.98 6.44
C LEU A 32 2.99 7.14 7.24
N GLY A 33 2.32 6.82 8.34
CA GLY A 33 1.69 7.76 9.26
C GLY A 33 1.54 7.14 10.65
N GLY A 34 0.54 7.61 11.40
CA GLY A 34 0.40 7.28 12.83
C GLY A 34 1.32 8.12 13.71
N ASP A 35 1.07 8.11 15.02
CA ASP A 35 1.75 8.99 15.98
C ASP A 35 3.26 8.72 16.09
N ASP A 36 3.67 7.46 15.89
CA ASP A 36 5.07 7.03 15.86
C ASP A 36 5.64 6.89 14.44
N GLY A 37 4.82 7.18 13.43
CA GLY A 37 5.18 7.10 12.02
C GLY A 37 5.29 5.69 11.44
N THR A 38 4.92 4.65 12.18
CA THR A 38 5.10 3.24 11.79
C THR A 38 3.84 2.57 11.23
N THR A 39 2.74 3.30 11.10
CA THR A 39 1.52 2.80 10.49
C THR A 39 1.60 2.98 8.98
N LEU A 40 1.74 1.88 8.24
CA LEU A 40 1.66 1.89 6.77
C LEU A 40 0.19 1.83 6.34
N LEU A 41 -0.29 2.90 5.71
CA LEU A 41 -1.59 2.96 5.07
C LEU A 41 -1.48 2.49 3.61
N LEU A 42 -2.46 1.72 3.15
CA LEU A 42 -2.47 1.08 1.84
C LEU A 42 -3.84 1.25 1.17
N CYS A 43 -3.87 1.90 0.00
CA CYS A 43 -5.08 1.96 -0.83
C CYS A 43 -5.16 0.71 -1.71
N ALA A 44 -6.22 -0.08 -1.54
CA ALA A 44 -6.39 -1.33 -2.27
C ALA A 44 -7.74 -1.40 -3.00
N ALA A 45 -7.74 -2.03 -4.18
CA ALA A 45 -8.92 -2.24 -5.01
C ALA A 45 -8.76 -3.50 -5.90
N PRO A 46 -9.84 -4.03 -6.52
CA PRO A 46 -9.71 -5.21 -7.39
C PRO A 46 -8.88 -4.98 -8.66
N ASP A 47 -9.01 -3.79 -9.26
CA ASP A 47 -8.32 -3.34 -10.47
C ASP A 47 -8.24 -1.80 -10.53
N PHE A 48 -7.55 -1.26 -11.56
CA PHE A 48 -7.40 0.18 -11.80
C PHE A 48 -8.26 0.72 -12.94
N PHE A 49 -9.15 -0.11 -13.52
CA PHE A 49 -9.92 0.30 -14.70
C PHE A 49 -11.01 1.29 -14.29
N GLU A 50 -10.81 2.57 -14.63
CA GLU A 50 -11.72 3.67 -14.28
C GLU A 50 -13.20 3.32 -14.52
N HIS A 51 -13.55 2.86 -15.73
CA HIS A 51 -14.93 2.51 -16.07
C HIS A 51 -15.54 1.43 -15.16
N ALA A 52 -14.73 0.48 -14.68
CA ALA A 52 -15.18 -0.54 -13.75
C ALA A 52 -15.28 -0.01 -12.30
N ARG A 53 -14.51 1.02 -11.95
CA ARG A 53 -14.41 1.55 -10.58
C ARG A 53 -15.28 2.79 -10.30
N ALA A 54 -15.70 3.55 -11.33
CA ALA A 54 -16.35 4.86 -11.20
C ALA A 54 -17.63 4.87 -10.34
N GLY A 55 -18.36 3.76 -10.25
CA GLY A 55 -19.56 3.60 -9.41
C GLY A 55 -19.46 2.49 -8.37
N ALA A 56 -18.26 1.96 -8.15
CA ALA A 56 -18.03 0.73 -7.42
C ALA A 56 -17.39 1.03 -6.04
N GLY A 57 -17.82 0.31 -4.99
CA GLY A 57 -17.49 0.60 -3.59
C GLY A 57 -16.54 -0.42 -2.93
N GLU A 58 -15.88 -1.27 -3.71
CA GLU A 58 -15.04 -2.37 -3.21
C GLU A 58 -13.62 -1.92 -2.82
N ALA A 59 -13.26 -0.66 -3.07
CA ALA A 59 -11.98 -0.12 -2.64
C ALA A 59 -11.92 -0.03 -1.12
N VAL A 60 -10.77 -0.40 -0.54
CA VAL A 60 -10.56 -0.43 0.90
C VAL A 60 -9.25 0.25 1.26
N LEU A 61 -9.23 0.85 2.45
CA LEU A 61 -8.01 1.33 3.09
C LEU A 61 -7.56 0.27 4.10
N LEU A 62 -6.37 -0.26 3.90
CA LEU A 62 -5.73 -1.23 4.80
C LEU A 62 -4.64 -0.54 5.62
N THR A 63 -4.31 -1.12 6.77
CA THR A 63 -3.17 -0.69 7.57
C THR A 63 -2.32 -1.88 7.98
N ALA A 64 -1.01 -1.66 8.12
CA ALA A 64 -0.06 -2.60 8.70
C ALA A 64 0.95 -1.82 9.55
N THR A 65 1.39 -2.41 10.67
CA THR A 65 2.51 -1.88 11.45
C THR A 65 3.82 -2.36 10.83
N VAL A 66 4.80 -1.47 10.69
CA VAL A 66 6.14 -1.78 10.15
C VAL A 66 7.25 -1.30 11.08
N ASP A 67 8.46 -1.81 10.91
CA ASP A 67 9.57 -1.49 11.84
C ASP A 67 10.27 -0.15 11.56
N VAL A 68 9.97 0.51 10.43
CA VAL A 68 10.66 1.74 10.00
C VAL A 68 9.65 2.89 9.90
N PRO A 69 9.86 4.01 10.64
CA PRO A 69 8.95 5.14 10.61
C PRO A 69 9.13 6.01 9.36
N HIS A 70 8.17 6.91 9.08
CA HIS A 70 8.32 7.89 8.00
C HIS A 70 9.53 8.82 8.20
N ALA A 71 10.14 9.25 7.09
CA ALA A 71 11.13 10.31 7.11
C ALA A 71 10.44 11.68 6.96
N GLY A 72 10.63 12.59 7.91
CA GLY A 72 10.10 13.96 7.83
C GLY A 72 8.64 14.08 8.26
N ARG A 73 7.86 14.93 7.58
CA ARG A 73 6.40 15.05 7.78
C ARG A 73 5.67 14.42 6.60
N PRO A 74 4.44 13.93 6.77
CA PRO A 74 3.45 14.00 5.70
C PRO A 74 3.21 15.45 5.28
#